data_AF-A0A920T9E0-F1
#
_entry.id   AF-A0A920T9E0-F1
#
_cell.length_a   1.000
_cell.length_b   1.000
_cell.length_c   1.000
_cell.angle_alpha   90.00
_cell.angle_beta   90.00
_cell.angle_gamma   90.00
#
_symmetry.space_group_name_H-M   'P 1'
#
loop_
_entity.id
_entity.type
_entity.pdbx_description
1 polymer ?
#
loop_
_entity_poly.entity_id
_entity_poly.type
_entity_poly.pdbx_seq_one_letter_code
_entity_poly.pdbx_strand_id
1 'polypeptide(L)' 'MITIRSLSDNGRIVQQIPVGPTPDICRTTRRDYFHNYEFSFPRDLQLGNYELVLTITDLLGNKVSSETLRFKLR' A
#
# COMPACT_ATOMS: atom_id res chain seq x y z
N MET A 1 0.78 -3.84 -3.66
CA MET A 1 0.94 -2.51 -4.30
C MET A 1 0.61 -1.46 -3.25
N ILE A 2 1.45 -0.43 -3.09
CA ILE A 2 1.14 0.73 -2.24
C ILE A 2 0.71 1.88 -3.17
N THR A 3 -0.38 2.56 -2.84
CA THR A 3 -0.91 3.69 -3.60
C THR A 3 -1.10 4.89 -2.68
N ILE A 4 -0.69 6.08 -3.10
CA ILE A 4 -0.98 7.34 -2.40
C ILE A 4 -2.02 8.10 -3.21
N ARG A 5 -3.09 8.55 -2.55
CA ARG A 5 -4.20 9.31 -3.13
C ARG A 5 -4.33 10.67 -2.45
N SER A 6 -4.50 11.72 -3.24
CA SER A 6 -4.77 13.07 -2.72
C SER A 6 -6.23 13.22 -2.31
N LEU A 7 -6.49 13.71 -1.09
CA LEU A 7 -7.86 14.01 -0.65
C LEU A 7 -8.38 15.34 -1.16
N SER A 8 -7.50 16.30 -1.50
CA SER A 8 -7.92 17.58 -2.06
C SER A 8 -8.27 17.49 -3.55
N ASP A 9 -7.76 16.47 -4.24
CA ASP A 9 -7.90 16.29 -5.68
C ASP A 9 -8.78 15.08 -6.02
N ASN A 10 -9.93 15.00 -5.34
CA ASN A 10 -10.96 13.97 -5.56
C ASN A 10 -10.43 12.51 -5.57
N GLY A 11 -9.43 12.20 -4.74
CA GLY A 11 -8.83 10.88 -4.66
C GLY A 11 -7.83 10.56 -5.78
N ARG A 12 -7.34 11.55 -6.53
CA ARG A 12 -6.32 11.36 -7.59
C ARG A 12 -5.14 10.57 -7.04
N ILE A 13 -4.76 9.53 -7.76
CA ILE A 13 -3.54 8.77 -7.47
C ILE A 13 -2.34 9.64 -7.79
N VAL A 14 -1.56 9.96 -6.77
CA VAL A 14 -0.35 10.79 -6.90
C VAL A 14 0.91 9.94 -6.92
N GLN A 15 0.86 8.72 -6.39
CA GLN A 15 1.98 7.78 -6.42
C GLN A 15 1.49 6.33 -6.41
N GLN A 16 2.19 5.46 -7.14
CA GLN A 16 2.08 4.01 -7.04
C GLN A 16 3.47 3.41 -6.80
N ILE A 17 3.57 2.48 -5.86
CA ILE A 17 4.83 1.87 -5.44
C ILE A 17 4.65 0.34 -5.52
N PRO A 18 5.22 -0.33 -6.54
CA PRO A 18 5.19 -1.78 -6.63
C PRO A 18 6.04 -2.39 -5.51
N VAL A 19 5.49 -3.39 -4.82
CA VAL A 19 6.16 -4.05 -3.68
C VAL A 19 6.62 -5.48 -3.99
N GLY A 20 6.58 -5.88 -5.27
CA GLY A 20 6.97 -7.23 -5.72
C GLY A 20 6.11 -8.37 -5.14
N PRO A 21 6.24 -9.60 -5.67
CA PRO A 21 5.68 -10.77 -5.03
C PRO A 21 6.53 -11.17 -3.82
N THR A 22 5.89 -11.56 -2.72
CA THR A 22 6.58 -12.17 -1.57
C THR A 22 6.31 -13.68 -1.60
N PRO A 23 7.35 -14.54 -1.69
CA PRO A 23 7.14 -15.98 -1.69
C PRO A 23 6.66 -16.45 -0.31
N ASP A 24 5.62 -17.27 -0.29
CA ASP A 24 5.22 -17.99 0.92
C ASP A 24 6.07 -19.27 1.05
N ILE A 25 6.99 -19.26 2.01
CA ILE A 25 7.92 -20.37 2.28
C ILE A 25 7.33 -21.30 3.37
N CYS A 26 6.22 -20.91 4.01
CA CYS A 26 5.63 -21.68 5.09
C CYS A 26 4.92 -22.93 4.52
N ARG A 27 5.13 -24.08 5.17
CA ARG A 27 4.46 -25.35 4.83
C ARG A 27 3.13 -25.53 5.57
N THR A 28 2.76 -24.59 6.41
CA THR A 28 1.55 -24.58 7.24
C THR A 28 0.98 -23.18 7.32
N THR A 29 -0.33 -23.06 7.51
CA THR A 29 -1.02 -21.77 7.61
C THR A 29 -0.55 -21.00 8.85
N ARG A 30 -0.12 -19.75 8.67
CA ARG A 30 0.34 -18.85 9.74
C ARG A 30 -0.67 -17.74 9.99
N ARG A 31 -0.77 -17.25 11.23
CA ARG A 31 -1.62 -16.10 11.62
C ARG A 31 -0.82 -14.92 12.16
N ASP A 32 0.46 -15.13 12.39
CA ASP A 32 1.45 -14.23 12.98
C ASP A 32 2.40 -13.65 11.91
N TYR A 33 1.98 -13.66 10.65
CA TYR A 33 2.77 -13.14 9.54
C TYR A 33 2.43 -11.68 9.27
N PHE A 34 3.46 -10.85 9.15
CA PHE A 34 3.35 -9.42 8.89
C PHE A 34 4.18 -9.03 7.68
N HIS A 35 3.60 -8.24 6.78
CA HIS A 35 4.38 -7.58 5.73
C HIS A 35 4.93 -6.25 6.27
N ASN A 36 6.24 -6.07 6.16
CA ASN A 36 6.90 -4.81 6.44
C ASN A 36 7.37 -4.20 5.12
N TYR A 37 6.91 -2.98 4.82
CA TYR A 37 7.30 -2.25 3.62
C TYR A 37 7.92 -0.92 4.03
N GLU A 38 9.14 -0.67 3.57
CA GLU A 38 9.75 0.64 3.61
C GLU A 38 9.52 1.34 2.27
N PHE A 39 9.12 2.61 2.33
CA PHE A 39 8.97 3.44 1.15
C PHE A 39 9.26 4.90 1.49
N SER A 40 9.56 5.69 0.48
CA SER A 40 9.78 7.14 0.63
C SER A 40 8.67 7.91 -0.08
N PHE A 41 8.30 9.05 0.49
CA PHE A 41 7.40 9.98 -0.19
C PHE A 41 8.13 10.65 -1.36
N PRO A 42 7.45 10.88 -2.50
CA PRO A 42 7.99 11.72 -3.57
C PRO A 42 8.31 13.13 -3.05
N ARG A 43 9.42 13.71 -3.51
CA ARG A 43 9.86 15.05 -3.03
C ARG A 43 8.97 16.20 -3.54
N ASP A 44 8.28 15.97 -4.64
CA ASP A 44 7.33 16.88 -5.29
C ASP A 44 5.91 16.74 -4.72
N LEU A 45 5.70 15.87 -3.73
CA LEU A 45 4.41 15.72 -3.07
C LEU A 45 4.09 16.99 -2.26
N GLN A 46 3.02 17.67 -2.65
CA GLN A 46 2.60 18.91 -1.99
C GLN A 46 2.14 18.65 -0.55
N LEU A 47 2.27 19.65 0.32
CA LEU A 47 1.71 19.58 1.67
C LEU A 47 0.19 19.43 1.60
N GLY A 48 -0.38 18.56 2.43
CA GLY A 48 -1.82 18.25 2.33
C GLY A 48 -2.25 16.95 2.99
N ASN A 49 -3.51 16.61 2.81
CA ASN A 49 -4.12 15.40 3.33
C ASN A 49 -4.18 14.32 2.24
N TYR A 50 -3.83 13.10 2.61
CA TYR A 50 -3.68 11.98 1.70
C TYR A 50 -4.22 10.68 2.30
N GLU A 51 -4.49 9.72 1.43
CA GLU A 51 -4.77 8.33 1.76
C GLU A 51 -3.67 7.43 1.22
N LEU A 52 -3.11 6.59 2.10
CA LEU A 52 -2.21 5.50 1.78
C LEU A 52 -3.04 4.21 1.69
N VAL A 53 -3.07 3.60 0.51
CA VAL A 53 -3.80 2.36 0.26
C VAL A 53 -2.81 1.23 0.00
N LEU A 54 -2.81 0.23 0.86
CA LEU A 54 -2.07 -1.02 0.66
C LEU A 54 -3.02 -2.05 0.04
N THR A 55 -2.69 -2.54 -1.16
CA THR A 55 -3.42 -3.63 -1.83
C THR A 55 -2.56 -4.87 -1.87
N ILE A 56 -3.09 -5.98 -1.35
CA ILE A 56 -2.46 -7.31 -1.36
C ILE A 56 -3.27 -8.22 -2.27
N THR A 57 -2.58 -8.94 -3.13
CA THR A 57 -3.16 -9.95 -4.01
C THR A 57 -2.54 -11.30 -3.66
N ASP A 58 -3.37 -12.25 -3.25
CA ASP A 58 -3.01 -13.66 -3.21
C ASP A 58 -2.95 -14.18 -4.66
N LEU A 59 -1.76 -14.58 -5.11
CA LEU A 59 -1.53 -15.01 -6.48
C LEU A 59 -2.02 -16.43 -6.76
N LEU A 60 -2.25 -17.26 -5.73
CA LEU A 60 -2.75 -18.63 -5.89
C LEU A 60 -4.28 -18.63 -5.98
N GLY A 61 -4.94 -17.94 -5.05
CA GLY A 61 -6.39 -17.84 -4.99
C GLY A 61 -6.99 -16.67 -5.78
N ASN A 62 -6.16 -15.80 -6.35
CA ASN A 62 -6.53 -14.53 -6.98
C ASN A 62 -7.45 -13.65 -6.11
N LYS A 63 -7.20 -13.66 -4.80
CA LYS A 63 -7.97 -12.86 -3.83
C LYS A 63 -7.30 -11.52 -3.62
N VAL A 64 -8.08 -10.45 -3.63
CA VAL A 64 -7.60 -9.08 -3.41
C VAL A 64 -8.16 -8.56 -2.10
N SER A 65 -7.28 -7.99 -1.27
CA SER A 65 -7.65 -7.25 -0.08
C SER A 65 -6.94 -5.90 -0.08
N SER A 66 -7.56 -4.90 0.53
CA SER A 66 -6.96 -3.58 0.66
C SER A 66 -7.23 -2.94 2.01
N GLU A 67 -6.27 -2.18 2.50
CA GLU A 67 -6.39 -1.39 3.71
C GLU A 67 -5.98 0.05 3.44
N THR A 68 -6.64 1.01 4.10
CA THR A 68 -6.45 2.44 3.89
C THR A 68 -6.08 3.14 5.18
N LEU A 69 -5.01 3.92 5.13
CA LEU A 69 -4.55 4.78 6.22
C LEU A 69 -4.59 6.25 5.76
N ARG A 70 -5.21 7.12 6.56
CA ARG A 70 -5.20 8.57 6.32
C ARG A 70 -3.97 9.20 6.97
N PHE A 71 -3.33 10.12 6.25
CA PHE A 71 -2.19 10.87 6.78
C PHE A 71 -2.18 12.32 6.25
N LYS A 72 -1.41 13.18 6.93
CA LYS A 72 -1.19 14.58 6.53
C LYS A 72 0.30 14.85 6.39
N LEU A 73 0.71 15.32 5.22
CA LEU A 73 2.06 15.84 4.99
C LEU A 73 2.10 17.30 5.45
N ARG A 74 3.10 17.64 6.29
CA ARG A 74 3.26 18.95 6.93
C ARG A 74 4.64 19.52 6.65
#